data_AF-A0A7C3GC81-F1
#
_entry.id   AF-A0A7C3GC81-F1
#
_cell.length_a   1.000
_cell.length_b   1.000
_cell.length_c   1.000
_cell.angle_alpha   90.00
_cell.angle_beta   90.00
_cell.angle_gamma   90.00
#
_symmetry.space_group_name_H-M   'P 1'
#
loop_
_entity.id
_entity.type
_entity.pdbx_description
1 polymer ?
#
loop_
_entity_poly.entity_id
_entity_poly.type
_entity_poly.pdbx_seq_one_letter_code
_entity_poly.pdbx_strand_id
1 'polypeptide(L)'
;MRIGVRTLAIIVLIFAVVSLGVGIVFVQQGFAQEAFLVDAMTQEQITTSGVEGIVDNMDKAQTAGDTVREHRHGISPTYGELLAGERFDPTNPAQLSYAQALNLENYLYLAVASFGVFTVVKASGAFMILMGLALGATGFGLMSKS
;
A
#
# COMPACT_ATOMS: atom_id res chain seq x y z
N MET A 1 -43.95 -3.06 11.99
CA MET A 1 -43.50 -4.44 11.66
C MET A 1 -42.59 -4.91 12.79
N ARG A 2 -42.96 -5.93 13.57
CA ARG A 2 -42.10 -6.46 14.64
C ARG A 2 -41.22 -7.56 14.04
N ILE A 3 -39.91 -7.35 14.02
CA ILE A 3 -38.95 -8.38 13.59
C ILE A 3 -38.81 -9.39 14.73
N GLY A 4 -39.02 -10.67 14.45
CA GLY A 4 -38.82 -11.74 15.43
C GLY A 4 -37.34 -12.03 15.66
N VAL A 5 -36.98 -12.50 16.86
CA VAL A 5 -35.59 -12.81 17.25
C VAL A 5 -34.94 -13.79 16.26
N ARG A 6 -35.70 -14.77 15.76
CA ARG A 6 -35.26 -15.70 14.71
C ARG A 6 -34.88 -15.02 13.39
N THR A 7 -35.66 -14.04 12.95
CA THR A 7 -35.35 -13.26 11.73
C THR A 7 -34.09 -12.42 11.94
N LEU A 8 -33.94 -11.82 13.12
CA LEU A 8 -32.72 -11.07 13.49
C LEU A 8 -31.49 -11.98 13.49
N ALA A 9 -31.60 -13.19 14.06
CA ALA A 9 -30.51 -14.16 14.10
C ALA A 9 -30.04 -14.54 12.68
N ILE A 10 -30.97 -14.80 11.76
CA ILE A 10 -30.66 -15.11 10.36
C ILE A 10 -29.94 -13.94 9.68
N ILE A 11 -30.42 -12.71 9.86
CA ILE A 11 -29.78 -11.51 9.28
C ILE A 11 -28.34 -11.37 9.79
N VAL A 12 -28.13 -11.53 11.10
CA VAL A 12 -26.79 -11.46 11.70
C VAL A 12 -25.85 -12.54 11.15
N LEU A 13 -26.35 -13.77 10.98
CA LEU A 13 -25.56 -14.86 10.37
C LEU A 13 -25.21 -14.58 8.90
N ILE A 14 -26.11 -13.96 8.13
CA ILE A 14 -25.81 -13.56 6.76
C ILE A 14 -24.66 -12.53 6.74
N PHE A 15 -24.72 -11.50 7.60
CA PHE A 15 -23.63 -10.53 7.72
C PHE A 15 -22.31 -11.17 8.17
N ALA A 16 -22.36 -12.18 9.05
CA ALA A 16 -21.19 -12.93 9.45
C ALA A 16 -20.49 -13.59 8.24
N VAL A 17 -21.27 -14.31 7.41
CA VAL A 17 -20.75 -14.99 6.21
C VAL A 17 -20.18 -13.99 5.21
N VAL A 18 -20.89 -12.90 4.95
CA VAL A 18 -20.42 -11.85 4.02
C VAL A 18 -19.12 -11.22 4.52
N SER A 19 -19.05 -10.86 5.81
CA SER A 19 -17.86 -10.27 6.43
C SER A 19 -16.65 -11.21 6.35
N LEU A 20 -16.84 -12.51 6.61
CA LEU A 20 -15.80 -13.52 6.45
C LEU A 20 -15.30 -13.59 5.01
N GLY A 21 -16.22 -13.68 4.04
CA GLY A 21 -15.88 -13.77 2.62
C GLY A 21 -15.07 -12.56 2.14
N VAL A 22 -15.54 -11.35 2.43
CA VAL A 22 -14.84 -10.11 2.05
C VAL A 22 -13.49 -10.00 2.76
N GLY A 23 -13.44 -10.34 4.05
CA GLY A 23 -12.21 -10.28 4.83
C GLY A 23 -11.12 -11.21 4.29
N ILE A 24 -11.47 -12.45 3.92
CA ILE A 24 -10.54 -13.40 3.29
C ILE A 24 -9.99 -12.85 1.98
N VAL A 25 -10.86 -12.31 1.12
CA VAL A 25 -10.46 -11.72 -0.18
C VAL A 25 -9.48 -10.56 0.03
N PHE A 26 -9.75 -9.68 0.99
CA PHE A 26 -8.87 -8.53 1.27
C PHE A 26 -7.48 -8.98 1.74
N VAL A 27 -7.40 -9.94 2.66
CA VAL A 27 -6.10 -10.45 3.12
C VAL A 27 -5.32 -11.08 1.98
N GLN A 28 -5.97 -11.94 1.17
CA GLN A 28 -5.32 -12.59 0.03
C GLN A 28 -4.83 -11.57 -1.01
N GLN A 29 -5.68 -10.59 -1.36
CA GLN A 29 -5.30 -9.53 -2.30
C GLN A 29 -4.16 -8.67 -1.75
N GLY A 30 -4.17 -8.34 -0.46
CA GLY A 30 -3.10 -7.57 0.18
C GLY A 30 -1.74 -8.25 0.04
N PHE A 31 -1.65 -9.56 0.33
CA PHE A 31 -0.42 -10.32 0.16
C PHE A 31 -0.02 -10.51 -1.32
N ALA A 32 -1.00 -10.75 -2.21
CA ALA A 32 -0.72 -10.96 -3.63
C ALA A 32 -0.14 -9.69 -4.29
N GLN A 33 -0.71 -8.53 -3.99
CA GLN A 33 -0.23 -7.25 -4.52
C GLN A 33 1.13 -6.85 -3.95
N GLU A 34 1.36 -7.12 -2.66
CA GLU A 34 2.67 -6.94 -2.03
C GLU A 34 3.74 -7.81 -2.68
N ALA A 35 3.47 -9.10 -2.87
CA ALA A 35 4.40 -10.01 -3.53
C ALA A 35 4.69 -9.59 -4.98
N PHE A 36 3.67 -9.14 -5.72
CA PHE A 36 3.84 -8.63 -7.07
C PHE A 36 4.75 -7.39 -7.11
N LEU A 37 4.57 -6.45 -6.19
CA LEU A 37 5.43 -5.27 -6.10
C LEU A 37 6.88 -5.66 -5.78
N VAL A 38 7.08 -6.54 -4.79
CA VAL A 38 8.42 -7.02 -4.40
C VAL A 38 9.12 -7.71 -5.56
N ASP A 39 8.41 -8.55 -6.30
CA ASP A 39 8.94 -9.24 -7.49
C ASP A 39 9.32 -8.24 -8.59
N ALA A 40 8.45 -7.28 -8.90
CA ALA A 40 8.76 -6.23 -9.87
C ALA A 40 10.00 -5.40 -9.47
N MET A 41 10.09 -4.98 -8.21
CA MET A 41 11.26 -4.24 -7.71
C MET A 41 12.54 -5.08 -7.73
N THR A 42 12.42 -6.39 -7.50
CA THR A 42 13.53 -7.34 -7.55
C THR A 42 14.04 -7.55 -8.98
N GLN A 43 13.12 -7.65 -9.94
CA GLN A 43 13.46 -7.79 -11.36
C GLN A 43 14.19 -6.55 -11.90
N GLU A 44 13.79 -5.36 -11.46
CA GLU A 44 14.45 -4.10 -11.82
C GLU A 44 15.83 -3.94 -11.13
N GLN A 45 16.21 -4.85 -10.23
CA GLN A 45 17.48 -4.82 -9.47
C GLN A 45 17.80 -3.44 -8.90
N ILE A 46 16.79 -2.76 -8.37
CA ILE A 46 16.96 -1.42 -7.83
C ILE A 46 17.91 -1.51 -6.64
N THR A 47 19.11 -0.97 -6.84
CA THR A 47 20.19 -0.87 -5.85
C THR A 47 20.58 0.59 -5.74
N THR A 48 20.91 1.04 -4.53
CA THR A 48 21.30 2.42 -4.28
C THR A 48 22.33 2.50 -3.17
N SER A 49 23.13 3.56 -3.17
CA SER A 49 24.05 3.85 -2.08
C SER A 49 23.28 4.06 -0.77
N GLY A 50 23.69 3.36 0.29
CA GLY A 50 23.04 3.44 1.60
C GLY A 50 21.93 2.42 1.84
N VAL A 51 21.57 1.60 0.84
CA VAL A 51 20.68 0.45 1.01
C VAL A 51 21.44 -0.83 0.73
N GLU A 52 21.44 -1.76 1.68
CA GLU A 52 22.05 -3.07 1.47
C GLU A 52 21.14 -3.96 0.61
N GLY A 53 21.68 -4.41 -0.53
CA GLY A 53 20.99 -5.31 -1.45
C GLY A 53 19.89 -4.62 -2.27
N ILE A 54 18.92 -5.44 -2.68
CA ILE A 54 17.79 -5.00 -3.52
C ILE A 54 16.76 -4.29 -2.65
N VAL A 55 16.19 -3.21 -3.18
CA VAL A 55 15.04 -2.52 -2.59
C VAL A 55 13.79 -3.40 -2.76
N ASP A 56 13.40 -4.09 -1.69
CA ASP A 56 12.35 -5.12 -1.69
C ASP A 56 11.30 -4.93 -0.58
N ASN A 57 11.36 -3.80 0.13
CA ASN A 57 10.44 -3.48 1.21
C ASN A 57 10.30 -1.97 1.41
N MET A 58 9.36 -1.59 2.26
CA MET A 58 9.03 -0.19 2.55
C MET A 58 10.24 0.61 3.05
N ASP A 59 10.95 0.12 4.06
CA ASP A 59 12.04 0.85 4.70
C ASP A 59 13.20 1.11 3.73
N LYS A 60 13.53 0.09 2.93
CA LYS A 60 14.53 0.21 1.86
C LYS A 60 14.07 1.17 0.77
N ALA A 61 12.80 1.12 0.36
CA ALA A 61 12.26 2.02 -0.66
C ALA A 61 12.26 3.48 -0.20
N GLN A 62 11.93 3.71 1.06
CA GLN A 62 12.01 5.03 1.67
C GLN A 62 13.44 5.54 1.73
N THR A 63 14.36 4.73 2.25
CA THR A 63 15.79 5.08 2.33
C THR A 63 16.35 5.38 0.93
N ALA A 64 16.01 4.57 -0.07
CA ALA A 64 16.40 4.79 -1.44
C ALA A 64 15.84 6.11 -2.00
N GLY A 65 14.56 6.38 -1.75
CA GLY A 65 13.91 7.63 -2.14
C GLY A 65 14.58 8.84 -1.50
N ASP A 66 14.90 8.74 -0.21
CA ASP A 66 15.60 9.79 0.53
C ASP A 66 17.01 10.05 -0.02
N THR A 67 17.77 9.00 -0.36
CA THR A 67 19.08 9.13 -1.03
C THR A 67 18.97 9.82 -2.39
N VAL A 68 18.00 9.42 -3.22
CA VAL A 68 17.79 10.04 -4.54
C VAL A 68 17.37 11.50 -4.39
N ARG A 69 16.51 11.79 -3.40
CA ARG A 69 16.08 13.14 -3.05
C ARG A 69 17.25 14.00 -2.61
N GLU A 70 18.13 13.50 -1.75
CA GLU A 70 19.33 14.20 -1.32
C GLU A 70 20.25 14.52 -2.51
N HIS A 71 20.49 13.54 -3.39
CA HIS A 71 21.23 13.75 -4.63
C HIS A 71 20.60 14.84 -5.51
N ARG A 72 19.28 14.79 -5.71
CA ARG A 72 18.53 15.78 -6.50
C ARG A 72 18.67 17.19 -5.91
N HIS A 73 18.53 17.33 -4.59
CA HIS A 73 18.71 18.62 -3.91
C HIS A 73 20.17 19.10 -3.92
N GLY A 74 21.13 18.19 -4.03
CA GLY A 74 22.54 18.52 -4.29
C GLY A 74 22.78 19.16 -5.66
N ILE A 75 21.94 18.87 -6.67
CA ILE A 75 21.98 19.54 -7.98
C ILE A 75 21.34 20.92 -7.90
N SER A 76 20.13 20.99 -7.34
CA SER A 76 19.42 22.26 -7.12
C SER A 76 18.36 22.11 -6.03
N PRO A 77 18.12 23.13 -5.17
CA PRO A 77 17.09 23.03 -4.12
C PRO A 77 15.69 22.80 -4.66
N THR A 78 15.32 23.37 -5.82
CA THR A 78 14.00 23.19 -6.42
C THR A 78 14.06 23.16 -7.93
N TYR A 79 13.04 22.57 -8.57
CA TYR A 79 12.92 22.56 -10.03
C TYR A 79 12.81 23.98 -10.62
N GLY A 80 12.16 24.90 -9.91
CA GLY A 80 12.05 26.30 -10.34
C GLY A 80 13.39 27.02 -10.33
N GLU A 81 14.21 26.79 -9.29
CA GLU A 81 15.57 27.34 -9.21
C GLU A 81 16.49 26.75 -10.28
N LEU A 82 16.38 25.45 -10.55
CA LEU A 82 17.13 24.78 -11.61
C LEU A 82 16.86 25.38 -12.99
N LEU A 83 15.59 25.73 -13.27
CA LEU A 83 15.20 26.31 -14.55
C LEU A 83 15.47 27.82 -14.65
N ALA A 84 15.62 28.52 -13.52
CA ALA A 84 15.81 29.98 -13.48
C ALA A 84 14.77 30.78 -14.30
N GLY A 85 13.54 30.26 -14.42
CA GLY A 85 12.47 30.86 -15.23
C GLY A 85 12.47 30.48 -16.71
N GLU A 86 13.44 29.68 -17.16
CA GLU A 86 13.50 29.12 -18.51
C GLU A 86 12.70 27.82 -18.63
N ARG A 87 12.66 27.25 -19.84
CA ARG A 87 12.05 25.94 -20.09
C ARG A 87 13.07 24.83 -19.89
N PHE A 88 12.57 23.63 -19.66
CA PHE A 88 13.40 22.43 -19.62
C PHE A 88 14.18 22.26 -20.94
N ASP A 89 15.49 22.06 -20.81
CA ASP A 89 16.43 21.77 -21.88
C ASP A 89 16.98 20.34 -21.70
N PRO A 90 16.56 19.37 -22.55
CA PRO A 90 17.05 18.00 -22.47
C PRO A 90 18.53 17.84 -22.82
N THR A 91 19.16 18.87 -23.40
CA THR A 91 20.60 18.86 -23.71
C THR A 91 21.46 19.35 -22.55
N ASN A 92 20.83 19.99 -21.55
CA ASN A 92 21.50 20.38 -20.32
C ASN A 92 21.62 19.17 -19.37
N PRO A 93 22.84 18.68 -19.07
CA PRO A 93 23.02 17.48 -18.26
C PRO A 93 22.50 17.63 -16.82
N ALA A 94 22.60 18.82 -16.23
CA ALA A 94 22.11 19.05 -14.87
C ALA A 94 20.57 18.97 -14.82
N GLN A 95 19.89 19.54 -15.80
CA GLN A 95 18.43 19.47 -15.90
C GLN A 95 17.96 18.04 -16.15
N LEU A 96 18.63 17.32 -17.05
CA LEU A 96 18.33 15.94 -17.36
C LEU A 96 18.50 15.03 -16.13
N SER A 97 19.64 15.11 -15.43
CA SER A 97 19.89 14.32 -14.21
C SER A 97 18.90 14.65 -13.10
N TYR A 98 18.56 15.92 -12.90
CA TYR A 98 17.55 16.32 -11.92
C TYR A 98 16.18 15.71 -12.24
N ALA A 99 15.75 15.80 -13.50
CA ALA A 99 14.46 15.26 -13.93
C ALA A 99 14.40 13.73 -13.79
N GLN A 100 15.50 13.03 -14.09
CA GLN A 100 15.61 11.58 -13.87
C GLN A 100 15.53 11.24 -12.38
N ALA A 101 16.28 11.95 -11.53
CA ALA A 101 16.25 11.75 -10.08
C ALA A 101 14.85 12.01 -9.50
N LEU A 102 14.16 13.06 -9.95
CA LEU A 102 12.79 13.37 -9.53
C LEU A 102 11.81 12.25 -9.88
N ASN A 103 11.91 11.68 -11.08
CA ASN A 103 11.06 10.56 -11.48
C ASN A 103 11.34 9.31 -10.64
N LEU A 104 12.62 8.98 -10.42
CA LEU A 104 13.00 7.84 -9.60
C LEU A 104 12.57 8.00 -8.13
N GLU A 105 12.76 9.18 -7.55
CA GLU A 105 12.27 9.54 -6.21
C GLU A 105 10.75 9.31 -6.10
N ASN A 106 9.99 9.80 -7.08
CA ASN A 106 8.53 9.62 -7.10
C ASN A 106 8.14 8.14 -7.19
N TYR A 107 8.81 7.33 -8.00
CA TYR A 107 8.55 5.89 -8.08
C TYR A 107 8.84 5.18 -6.75
N LEU A 108 9.93 5.53 -6.08
CA LEU A 108 10.31 4.96 -4.79
C LEU A 108 9.31 5.34 -3.69
N TYR A 109 8.90 6.60 -3.60
CA TYR A 109 7.86 7.00 -2.64
C TYR A 109 6.48 6.44 -2.99
N LEU A 110 6.17 6.22 -4.28
CA LEU A 110 4.96 5.50 -4.67
C LEU A 110 5.00 4.03 -4.20
N ALA A 111 6.17 3.38 -4.26
CA ALA A 111 6.35 2.05 -3.69
C ALA A 111 6.13 2.05 -2.17
N VAL A 112 6.69 3.03 -1.44
CA VAL A 112 6.44 3.21 0.01
C VAL A 112 4.95 3.35 0.31
N ALA A 113 4.25 4.23 -0.43
CA ALA A 113 2.81 4.41 -0.27
C ALA A 113 2.04 3.10 -0.55
N SER A 114 2.46 2.34 -1.57
CA SER A 114 1.86 1.06 -1.94
C SER A 114 1.99 0.02 -0.83
N PHE A 115 3.17 -0.14 -0.23
CA PHE A 115 3.37 -1.00 0.95
C PHE A 115 2.47 -0.58 2.13
N GLY A 116 2.28 0.72 2.33
CA GLY A 116 1.36 1.26 3.32
C GLY A 116 -0.08 0.83 3.06
N VAL A 117 -0.54 0.97 1.81
CA VAL A 117 -1.87 0.52 1.37
C VAL A 117 -2.03 -0.99 1.57
N PHE A 118 -1.04 -1.81 1.21
CA PHE A 118 -1.12 -3.27 1.41
C PHE A 118 -1.28 -3.63 2.89
N THR A 119 -0.59 -2.92 3.78
CA THR A 119 -0.73 -3.10 5.23
C THR A 119 -2.15 -2.77 5.69
N VAL A 120 -2.72 -1.65 5.24
CA VAL A 120 -4.11 -1.25 5.55
C VAL A 120 -5.11 -2.28 5.02
N VAL A 121 -4.93 -2.78 3.80
CA VAL A 121 -5.80 -3.80 3.19
C VAL A 121 -5.75 -5.11 3.96
N LYS A 122 -4.56 -5.60 4.30
CA LYS A 122 -4.37 -6.81 5.13
C LYS A 122 -5.02 -6.66 6.50
N ALA A 123 -4.79 -5.53 7.18
CA ALA A 123 -5.36 -5.27 8.50
C ALA A 123 -6.90 -5.16 8.45
N SER A 124 -7.44 -4.48 7.44
CA SER A 124 -8.89 -4.36 7.23
C SER A 124 -9.53 -5.73 6.97
N GLY A 125 -8.90 -6.56 6.13
CA GLY A 125 -9.35 -7.93 5.88
C GLY A 125 -9.34 -8.79 7.14
N ALA A 126 -8.26 -8.74 7.92
CA ALA A 126 -8.16 -9.45 9.20
C ALA A 126 -9.23 -9.00 10.20
N PHE A 127 -9.50 -7.70 10.30
CA PHE A 127 -10.57 -7.15 11.12
C PHE A 127 -11.95 -7.67 10.67
N MET A 128 -12.23 -7.68 9.37
CA MET A 128 -13.50 -8.20 8.84
C MET A 128 -13.68 -9.70 9.13
N ILE A 129 -12.61 -10.48 9.13
CA ILE A 129 -12.67 -11.89 9.53
C ILE A 129 -13.07 -12.01 11.00
N LEU A 130 -12.41 -11.25 11.89
CA LEU A 130 -12.73 -11.24 13.32
C LEU A 130 -14.18 -10.81 13.58
N MET A 131 -14.63 -9.76 12.90
CA MET A 131 -16.03 -9.31 12.97
C MET A 131 -17.00 -10.37 12.46
N GLY A 132 -16.66 -11.05 11.37
CA GLY A 132 -17.45 -12.16 10.84
C GLY A 132 -17.62 -13.29 11.85
N LEU A 133 -16.55 -13.68 12.54
CA LEU A 133 -16.60 -14.69 13.60
C LEU A 133 -17.47 -14.25 14.78
N ALA A 134 -17.31 -13.00 15.24
CA ALA A 134 -18.07 -12.44 16.35
C ALA A 134 -19.58 -12.35 16.03
N LEU A 135 -19.93 -11.88 14.83
CA LEU A 135 -21.31 -11.85 14.35
C LEU A 135 -21.85 -13.27 14.20
N GLY A 136 -21.06 -14.22 13.71
CA GLY A 136 -21.44 -15.62 13.56
C GLY A 136 -21.81 -16.25 14.90
N ALA A 137 -20.96 -16.09 15.91
CA ALA A 137 -21.22 -16.56 17.27
C ALA A 137 -22.47 -15.91 17.87
N THR A 138 -22.66 -14.60 17.66
CA THR A 138 -23.83 -13.86 18.14
C THR A 138 -25.12 -14.36 17.49
N GLY A 139 -25.13 -14.50 16.16
CA GLY A 139 -26.28 -14.98 15.39
C GLY A 139 -26.66 -16.40 15.78
N PHE A 140 -25.68 -17.28 15.98
CA PHE A 140 -25.90 -18.65 16.46
C PHE A 140 -26.49 -18.65 17.89
N GLY A 141 -25.94 -17.83 18.79
CA GLY A 141 -26.45 -17.68 20.15
C GLY A 141 -27.91 -17.22 20.19
N LEU A 142 -28.27 -16.24 19.35
CA LEU A 142 -29.66 -15.77 19.21
C LEU A 142 -30.58 -16.86 18.65
N MET A 143 -30.12 -17.63 17.67
CA MET A 143 -30.89 -18.71 17.07
C MET A 143 -31.17 -19.84 18.06
N SER A 144 -30.21 -20.17 18.92
CA SER A 144 -30.36 -21.22 19.94
C SER A 144 -31.37 -20.90 21.06
N LYS A 145 -31.70 -19.61 21.24
CA LYS A 145 -32.60 -19.12 22.30
C LYS A 145 -33.98 -18.69 21.78
N SER A 146 -34.20 -18.77 20.48
CA SER A 146 -35.41 -18.26 19.80
C SER A 146 -36.28 -19.39 19.26
#